data_AF-A0AAU8JU34-F1
#
_entry.id   AF-A0AAU8JU34-F1
#
_cell.length_a   1.000
_cell.length_b   1.000
_cell.length_c   1.000
_cell.angle_alpha   90.00
_cell.angle_beta   90.00
_cell.angle_gamma   90.00
#
_symmetry.space_group_name_H-M   'P 1'
#
loop_
_entity.id
_entity.type
_entity.pdbx_description
1 polymer ?
#
loop_
_entity_poly.entity_id
_entity_poly.type
_entity_poly.pdbx_seq_one_letter_code
_entity_poly.pdbx_strand_id
1 'polypeptide(L)'
;MDRLQQAVYRAVREQHTDLTTEDRAATWAGRQGVDEADFRAAYRSAEVADAVAQAPDLLVRYRITELPTVVVDDASRTSPSAAGDVTAMPEVLDDLIERA
;
A
#
# COMPACT_ATOMS: atom_id res chain seq x y z
N MET A 1 -11.06 5.91 0.12
CA MET A 1 -10.44 4.68 0.67
C MET A 1 -11.45 3.55 0.59
N ASP A 2 -11.09 2.46 -0.09
CA ASP A 2 -11.96 1.29 -0.25
C ASP A 2 -12.19 0.58 1.11
N ARG A 3 -13.35 -0.08 1.28
CA ARG A 3 -13.79 -0.76 2.50
C ARG A 3 -12.77 -1.81 2.95
N LEU A 4 -12.33 -2.68 2.03
CA LEU A 4 -11.40 -3.75 2.35
C LEU A 4 -10.00 -3.23 2.70
N GLN A 5 -9.58 -2.13 2.06
CA GLN A 5 -8.32 -1.47 2.39
C GLN A 5 -8.34 -0.89 3.82
N GLN A 6 -9.44 -0.29 4.24
CA GLN A 6 -9.57 0.16 5.64
C GLN A 6 -9.62 -1.02 6.61
N ALA A 7 -10.34 -2.09 6.26
CA ALA A 7 -10.47 -3.27 7.11
C ALA A 7 -9.11 -3.95 7.34
N VAL A 8 -8.29 -4.12 6.30
CA VAL A 8 -6.96 -4.73 6.45
C VAL A 8 -6.02 -3.85 7.27
N TYR A 9 -6.07 -2.53 7.09
CA TYR A 9 -5.28 -1.60 7.90
C TYR A 9 -5.60 -1.75 9.39
N ARG A 10 -6.88 -1.73 9.77
CA ARG A 10 -7.28 -1.91 11.19
C ARG A 10 -6.90 -3.29 11.71
N ALA A 11 -7.08 -4.34 10.90
CA ALA A 11 -6.71 -5.70 11.28
C ALA A 11 -5.22 -5.80 11.65
N VAL A 12 -4.33 -5.23 10.84
CA VAL A 12 -2.88 -5.30 11.08
C VAL A 12 -2.43 -4.28 12.13
N ARG A 13 -2.90 -3.04 12.06
CA ARG A 13 -2.36 -1.93 12.87
C ARG A 13 -2.99 -1.78 14.25
N GLU A 14 -4.29 -2.05 14.36
CA GLU A 14 -5.03 -1.90 15.61
C GLU A 14 -5.25 -3.25 16.31
N GLN A 15 -5.53 -4.31 15.54
CA GLN A 15 -5.86 -5.63 16.08
C GLN A 15 -4.68 -6.60 16.09
N HIS A 16 -3.53 -6.20 15.54
CA HIS A 16 -2.32 -7.02 15.46
C HIS A 16 -2.55 -8.41 14.84
N THR A 17 -3.47 -8.50 13.89
CA THR A 17 -3.78 -9.74 13.17
C THR A 17 -2.63 -10.07 12.23
N ASP A 18 -2.07 -11.27 12.36
CA ASP A 18 -1.04 -11.75 11.46
C ASP A 18 -1.66 -12.22 10.12
N LEU A 19 -1.37 -11.49 9.05
CA LEU A 19 -1.80 -11.79 7.68
C LEU A 19 -0.60 -12.11 6.76
N THR A 20 0.53 -12.55 7.31
CA THR A 20 1.78 -12.77 6.56
C THR A 20 1.84 -14.07 5.76
N THR A 21 0.78 -14.88 5.80
CA THR A 21 0.68 -16.14 5.04
C THR A 21 -0.60 -16.16 4.23
N GLU A 22 -0.58 -16.84 3.08
CA GLU A 22 -1.75 -17.00 2.22
C GLU A 22 -2.96 -17.52 3.01
N ASP A 23 -2.76 -18.55 3.84
CA ASP A 23 -3.85 -19.16 4.61
C ASP A 23 -4.50 -18.17 5.58
N ARG A 24 -3.70 -17.43 6.36
CA ARG A 24 -4.23 -16.45 7.31
C ARG A 24 -4.93 -15.30 6.57
N ALA A 25 -4.36 -14.84 5.47
CA ALA A 25 -4.94 -13.78 4.64
C ALA A 25 -6.27 -14.21 4.01
N ALA A 26 -6.36 -15.43 3.46
CA ALA A 26 -7.56 -15.98 2.87
C ALA A 26 -8.69 -16.14 3.90
N THR A 27 -8.40 -16.77 5.05
CA THR A 27 -9.38 -16.93 6.12
C THR A 27 -9.86 -15.59 6.67
N TRP A 28 -8.97 -14.59 6.78
CA TRP A 28 -9.37 -13.24 7.17
C TRP A 28 -10.27 -12.60 6.11
N ALA A 29 -9.93 -12.72 4.83
CA ALA A 29 -10.72 -12.19 3.72
C ALA A 29 -12.12 -12.81 3.67
N GLY A 30 -12.23 -14.12 3.94
CA GLY A 30 -13.49 -14.84 4.16
C GLY A 30 -14.43 -14.15 5.16
N ARG A 31 -13.88 -13.76 6.31
CA ARG A 31 -14.64 -13.02 7.35
C ARG A 31 -15.05 -11.61 6.92
N GLN A 32 -14.43 -11.05 5.88
CA GLN A 32 -14.78 -9.75 5.29
C GLN A 32 -15.76 -9.85 4.11
N GLY A 33 -16.23 -11.07 3.81
CA GLY A 33 -17.20 -11.36 2.73
C GLY A 33 -16.56 -11.62 1.37
N VAL A 34 -15.26 -11.95 1.32
CA VAL A 34 -14.57 -12.38 0.09
C VAL A 34 -14.59 -13.91 0.02
N ASP A 35 -14.88 -14.49 -1.14
CA ASP A 35 -14.76 -15.95 -1.30
C ASP A 35 -13.29 -16.39 -1.15
N GLU A 36 -13.02 -17.40 -0.33
CA GLU A 36 -11.65 -17.83 -0.05
C GLU A 36 -10.97 -18.48 -1.27
N ALA A 37 -11.72 -19.18 -2.12
CA ALA A 37 -11.17 -19.81 -3.31
C ALA A 37 -10.79 -18.74 -4.34
N ASP A 38 -11.66 -17.75 -4.55
CA ASP A 38 -11.37 -16.62 -5.43
C ASP A 38 -10.19 -15.78 -4.91
N PHE A 39 -10.11 -15.55 -3.59
CA PHE A 39 -8.96 -14.88 -2.98
C PHE A 39 -7.66 -15.61 -3.28
N ARG A 40 -7.63 -16.93 -3.09
CA ARG A 40 -6.42 -17.75 -3.32
C ARG A 40 -6.07 -17.81 -4.81
N ALA A 41 -7.06 -17.85 -5.69
CA ALA A 41 -6.84 -17.77 -7.13
C ALA A 41 -6.17 -16.45 -7.51
N ALA A 42 -6.65 -15.32 -6.98
CA ALA A 42 -6.05 -14.00 -7.18
C ALA A 42 -4.64 -13.91 -6.55
N TYR A 43 -4.47 -14.37 -5.30
CA TYR A 43 -3.18 -14.37 -4.59
C TYR A 43 -2.07 -15.10 -5.38
N ARG A 44 -2.42 -16.18 -6.09
CA ARG A 44 -1.49 -16.99 -6.89
C ARG A 44 -1.43 -16.59 -8.36
N SER A 45 -2.15 -15.54 -8.76
CA SER A 45 -2.20 -15.10 -10.16
C SER A 45 -0.85 -14.52 -10.60
N ALA A 46 -0.57 -14.61 -11.90
CA ALA A 46 0.61 -13.98 -12.49
C ALA A 46 0.61 -12.46 -12.28
N GLU A 47 -0.56 -11.82 -12.38
CA GLU A 47 -0.70 -10.37 -12.17
C GLU A 47 -0.26 -9.93 -10.77
N VAL A 48 -0.72 -10.61 -9.72
CA VAL A 48 -0.30 -10.33 -8.34
C VAL A 48 1.18 -10.66 -8.16
N ALA A 49 1.67 -11.77 -8.72
CA ALA A 49 3.07 -12.14 -8.63
C ALA A 49 3.99 -11.08 -9.28
N ASP A 50 3.62 -10.59 -10.46
CA ASP A 50 4.37 -9.55 -11.18
C ASP A 50 4.35 -8.23 -10.42
N ALA A 51 3.21 -7.83 -9.84
CA ALA A 51 3.12 -6.62 -9.04
C ALA A 51 3.99 -6.69 -7.77
N VAL A 52 3.98 -7.83 -7.08
CA VAL A 52 4.81 -8.07 -5.88
C VAL A 52 6.30 -8.09 -6.23
N ALA A 53 6.67 -8.69 -7.37
CA ALA A 53 8.05 -8.72 -7.84
C ALA A 53 8.58 -7.32 -8.20
N GLN A 54 7.75 -6.45 -8.75
CA GLN A 54 8.13 -5.08 -9.13
C GLN A 54 8.20 -4.10 -7.95
N ALA A 55 7.44 -4.33 -6.88
CA ALA A 55 7.32 -3.38 -5.78
C ALA A 55 8.67 -2.99 -5.12
N PRO A 56 9.61 -3.92 -4.83
CA PRO A 56 10.93 -3.57 -4.29
C PRO A 56 11.75 -2.68 -5.22
N ASP A 57 11.70 -2.95 -6.53
CA ASP A 57 12.45 -2.17 -7.52
C ASP A 57 11.93 -0.72 -7.59
N LEU A 58 10.62 -0.51 -7.45
CA LEU A 58 10.04 0.83 -7.36
C LEU A 58 10.51 1.58 -6.10
N LEU A 59 10.59 0.91 -4.95
CA LEU A 59 11.12 1.52 -3.72
C LEU A 59 12.57 1.99 -3.92
N VAL A 60 13.41 1.18 -4.59
CA VAL A 60 14.80 1.52 -4.89
C VAL A 60 14.89 2.66 -5.91
N ARG A 61 14.18 2.55 -7.04
CA ARG A 61 14.15 3.55 -8.13
C ARG A 61 13.81 4.93 -7.60
N TYR A 62 12.78 5.01 -6.75
CA TYR A 62 12.31 6.27 -6.18
C TYR A 62 12.98 6.67 -4.87
N ARG A 63 13.98 5.91 -4.42
CA ARG A 63 14.73 6.16 -3.16
C ARG A 63 13.78 6.35 -1.97
N ILE A 64 12.78 5.50 -1.86
CA ILE A 64 11.78 5.54 -0.79
C ILE A 64 12.43 4.98 0.49
N THR A 65 12.64 5.86 1.48
CA THR A 65 13.28 5.52 2.76
C THR A 65 12.34 5.59 3.96
N GLU A 66 11.13 6.10 3.76
CA GLU A 66 10.11 6.22 4.80
C GLU A 66 8.70 6.11 4.19
N LEU A 67 7.73 5.82 5.05
CA LEU A 67 6.32 5.73 4.67
C LEU A 67 5.45 6.63 5.58
N PRO A 68 4.37 7.22 5.05
CA PRO A 68 3.99 7.23 3.63
C PRO A 68 4.96 8.08 2.78
N THR A 69 5.11 7.75 1.51
CA THR A 69 5.79 8.59 0.51
C THR A 69 4.89 8.64 -0.73
N VAL A 70 4.75 9.83 -1.33
CA VAL A 70 4.03 10.02 -2.60
C VAL A 70 5.03 10.52 -3.63
N VAL A 71 5.04 9.89 -4.81
CA VAL A 71 5.90 10.25 -5.96
C VAL A 71 5.02 10.92 -7.03
N VAL A 72 5.50 12.01 -7.60
CA VAL A 72 4.84 12.80 -8.66
C VAL A 72 5.73 12.77 -9.90
N ASP A 73 5.16 12.39 -11.04
CA ASP A 73 5.80 12.38 -12.37
C ASP A 73 7.19 11.76 -12.44
N ASP A 74 7.39 10.62 -11.74
CA ASP A 74 8.62 9.82 -11.76
C ASP A 74 9.88 10.58 -11.26
N ALA A 75 9.71 11.80 -10.73
CA ALA A 75 10.82 12.73 -10.47
C ALA A 75 10.77 13.35 -9.06
N SER A 76 9.61 13.87 -8.67
CA SER A 76 9.42 14.56 -7.39
C SER A 76 8.78 13.65 -6.36
N ARG A 77 9.02 13.91 -5.07
CA ARG A 77 8.38 13.15 -3.99
C ARG A 77 8.16 13.98 -2.73
N THR A 78 7.12 13.65 -1.97
CA THR A 78 6.87 14.17 -0.62
C THR A 78 6.65 13.03 0.37
N SER A 79 6.99 13.29 1.63
CA SER A 79 6.95 12.35 2.74
C SER A 79 6.88 13.13 4.06
N PRO A 80 6.58 12.51 5.21
CA PRO A 80 6.43 13.23 6.48
C PRO A 80 7.65 14.07 6.85
N SER A 81 8.87 13.55 6.67
CA SER A 81 10.08 14.32 6.99
C SER A 81 10.30 15.48 6.02
N ALA A 82 9.89 15.34 4.75
CA ALA A 82 9.98 16.39 3.74
C ALA A 82 8.93 17.50 3.94
N ALA A 83 7.72 17.13 4.39
CA ALA A 83 6.61 18.05 4.63
C ALA A 83 6.58 18.62 6.06
N GLY A 84 7.34 18.05 6.99
CA GLY A 84 7.34 18.40 8.42
C GLY A 84 6.52 17.43 9.27
N ASP A 85 5.36 17.01 8.77
CA ASP A 85 4.59 15.87 9.28
C ASP A 85 3.64 15.30 8.21
N VAL A 86 2.86 14.28 8.57
CA VAL A 86 1.88 13.65 7.67
C VAL A 86 0.75 14.62 7.29
N THR A 87 0.36 15.54 8.17
CA THR A 87 -0.75 16.47 7.95
C THR A 87 -0.42 17.58 6.97
N ALA A 88 0.87 17.95 6.86
CA ALA A 88 1.37 18.92 5.90
C ALA A 88 1.63 18.32 4.50
N MET A 89 1.63 16.99 4.35
CA MET A 89 1.91 16.34 3.06
C MET A 89 0.99 16.76 1.90
N PRO A 90 -0.34 16.94 2.09
CA PRO A 90 -1.23 17.31 0.98
C PRO A 90 -0.89 18.65 0.33
N GLU A 91 -0.55 19.68 1.13
CA GLU A 91 -0.17 21.00 0.60
C GLU A 91 1.12 20.92 -0.22
N VAL A 92 2.13 20.19 0.27
CA VAL A 92 3.37 19.96 -0.50
C VAL A 92 3.10 19.13 -1.76
N LEU A 93 2.16 18.19 -1.71
CA LEU A 93 1.79 17.39 -2.87
C LEU A 93 1.14 18.26 -3.96
N ASP A 94 0.22 19.15 -3.59
CA ASP A 94 -0.43 20.07 -4.52
C ASP A 94 0.61 20.96 -5.22
N ASP A 95 1.55 21.54 -4.45
CA ASP A 95 2.68 22.32 -4.98
C ASP A 95 3.55 21.54 -5.98
N LEU A 96 3.78 20.24 -5.73
CA LEU A 96 4.57 19.39 -6.61
C LEU A 96 3.82 19.06 -7.91
N ILE A 97 2.50 18.88 -7.84
CA ILE A 97 1.65 18.62 -9.01
C ILE A 97 1.58 19.86 -9.91
N GLU A 98 1.48 21.06 -9.35
CA GLU A 98 1.43 22.30 -10.15
C GLU A 98 2.74 22.59 -10.90
N ARG A 99 3.85 22.03 -10.43
CA ARG A 99 5.20 22.24 -11.00
C ARG A 99 5.63 21.17 -12.00
N ALA A 100 4.87 20.08 -12.10
CA ALA A 100 5.15 18.97 -13.00
C ALA A 100 4.64 19.28 -14.42
#